data_AF-A0A936MVA9-F1
#
_entry.id   AF-A0A936MVA9-F1
#
_cell.length_a   1.000
_cell.length_b   1.000
_cell.length_c   1.000
_cell.angle_alpha   90.00
_cell.angle_beta   90.00
_cell.angle_gamma   90.00
#
_symmetry.space_group_name_H-M   'P 1'
#
loop_
_entity.id
_entity.type
_entity.pdbx_description
1 polymer ?
#
loop_
_entity_poly.entity_id
_entity_poly.type
_entity_poly.pdbx_seq_one_letter_code
_entity_poly.pdbx_strand_id
1 'polypeptide(L)'
;MTTIDQRLARKGKGQPRKAVLQQARVLQALAVEHKAELADHGWDDADSLQFANHIAAAEGTMGDRADTSSDADSKTKGEQAALDGVKVFLRRLRFALPRVLRSNVASGVTAAAFAVDEPLRRSTPKTIAYLIRIRPAVEKLDDSLKKHFGGAKASAELDAVKAALEKADTDQESAQAAGPVETQVLNEAIGRLLEDIEDVIRAGKSAFDGQATIAAKFNKDLILRARRRKKDDVEEATP
;
A
#
# COMPACT_ATOMS: atom_id res chain seq x y z
N MET A 1 7.57 -15.94 12.31
CA MET A 1 6.36 -15.10 12.16
C MET A 1 6.07 -14.49 13.52
N THR A 2 6.09 -13.16 13.62
CA THR A 2 5.75 -12.47 14.86
C THR A 2 4.24 -12.59 15.05
N THR A 3 3.80 -13.26 16.12
CA THR A 3 2.38 -13.41 16.42
C THR A 3 1.80 -12.05 16.81
N ILE A 4 0.84 -11.55 16.04
CA ILE A 4 0.21 -10.26 16.30
C ILE A 4 -0.65 -10.36 17.55
N ASP A 5 -0.44 -9.46 18.52
CA ASP A 5 -1.31 -9.34 19.69
C ASP A 5 -2.62 -8.64 19.27
N GLN A 6 -3.67 -9.44 19.13
CA GLN A 6 -4.99 -8.97 18.69
C GLN A 6 -5.65 -7.98 19.67
N ARG A 7 -5.29 -8.01 20.96
CA ARG A 7 -5.81 -7.05 21.96
C ARG A 7 -5.22 -5.67 21.71
N LEU A 8 -3.90 -5.61 21.53
CA LEU A 8 -3.17 -4.38 21.20
C LEU A 8 -3.59 -3.83 19.84
N ALA A 9 -3.70 -4.70 18.82
CA ALA A 9 -4.17 -4.30 17.50
C ALA A 9 -5.58 -3.69 17.55
N ARG A 10 -6.50 -4.21 18.38
CA ARG A 10 -7.82 -3.61 18.59
C ARG A 10 -7.73 -2.25 19.29
N LYS A 11 -6.84 -2.09 20.29
CA LYS A 11 -6.64 -0.82 21.01
C LYS A 11 -6.15 0.30 20.09
N GLY A 12 -5.19 0.00 19.21
CA GLY A 12 -4.65 0.95 18.24
C GLY A 12 -5.55 1.19 17.02
N LYS A 13 -6.53 0.32 16.75
CA LYS A 13 -7.45 0.47 15.63
C LYS A 13 -8.26 1.77 15.74
N GLY A 14 -8.28 2.55 14.65
CA GLY A 14 -9.08 3.78 14.54
C GLY A 14 -8.52 5.01 15.25
N GLN A 15 -7.35 4.90 15.89
CA GLN A 15 -6.72 5.97 16.64
C GLN A 15 -6.09 7.05 15.74
N PRO A 16 -6.04 8.32 16.19
CA PRO A 16 -5.38 9.38 15.43
C PRO A 16 -3.84 9.24 15.53
N ARG A 17 -3.26 8.38 14.68
CA ARG A 17 -1.86 7.90 14.75
C ARG A 17 -0.83 9.01 14.96
N LYS A 18 -0.91 10.11 14.19
CA LYS A 18 -0.01 11.27 14.32
C LYS A 18 -0.10 11.94 15.70
N ALA A 19 -1.32 12.07 16.24
CA ALA A 19 -1.53 12.66 17.56
C ALA A 19 -1.07 11.74 18.69
N VAL A 20 -1.19 10.41 18.52
CA VAL A 20 -0.64 9.43 19.46
C VAL A 20 0.89 9.54 19.53
N LEU A 21 1.56 9.56 18.37
CA LEU A 21 3.02 9.74 18.32
C LEU A 21 3.46 11.07 18.92
N GLN A 22 2.77 12.17 18.59
CA GLN A 22 3.10 13.48 19.16
C GLN A 22 2.93 13.49 20.69
N GLN A 23 1.84 12.90 21.20
CA GLN A 23 1.62 12.76 22.64
C GLN A 23 2.71 11.91 23.30
N ALA A 24 3.13 10.82 22.66
CA ALA A 24 4.17 9.95 23.17
C ALA A 24 5.51 10.68 23.31
N ARG A 25 5.92 11.45 22.29
CA ARG A 25 7.17 12.24 22.34
C ARG A 25 7.15 13.30 23.44
N VAL A 26 6.01 13.96 23.65
CA VAL A 26 5.85 14.93 24.75
C VAL A 26 6.00 14.23 26.10
N LEU A 27 5.36 13.08 26.29
CA LEU A 27 5.45 12.33 27.54
C LEU A 27 6.82 11.70 27.76
N GLN A 28 7.51 11.28 26.70
CA GLN A 28 8.88 10.80 26.76
C GLN A 28 9.83 11.92 27.24
N ALA A 29 9.67 13.14 26.73
CA ALA A 29 10.46 14.28 27.19
C ALA A 29 10.20 14.59 28.67
N LEU A 30 8.93 14.54 29.11
CA LEU A 30 8.57 14.70 30.52
C LEU A 30 9.13 13.55 31.39
N ALA A 31 9.15 12.33 30.88
CA ALA A 31 9.71 11.18 31.59
C ALA A 31 11.23 11.32 31.82
N VAL A 32 11.94 11.91 30.86
CA VAL A 32 13.36 12.24 31.00
C VAL A 32 13.56 13.39 32.01
N GLU A 33 12.71 14.42 31.97
CA GLU A 33 12.77 15.58 32.88
C GLU A 33 12.54 15.19 34.35
N HIS A 34 11.58 14.30 34.61
CA HIS A 34 11.11 13.91 35.95
C HIS A 34 11.48 12.46 36.31
N LYS A 35 12.63 12.01 35.82
CA LYS A 35 13.03 10.60 35.89
C LYS A 35 13.05 10.05 37.32
N ALA A 36 13.61 10.80 38.26
CA ALA A 36 13.75 10.35 39.65
C ALA A 36 12.38 10.21 40.33
N GLU A 37 11.53 11.20 40.16
CA GLU A 37 10.18 11.22 40.73
C GLU A 37 9.29 10.13 40.13
N LEU A 38 9.47 9.79 38.85
CA LEU A 38 8.72 8.73 38.19
C LEU A 38 9.16 7.32 38.64
N ALA A 39 10.45 7.13 38.89
CA ALA A 39 10.99 5.84 39.35
C ALA A 39 10.39 5.41 40.69
N ASP A 40 10.21 6.36 41.61
CA ASP A 40 9.57 6.13 42.91
C ASP A 40 8.07 5.75 42.78
N HIS A 41 7.50 5.96 41.59
CA HIS A 41 6.09 5.73 41.27
C HIS A 41 5.88 4.65 40.18
N GLY A 42 6.87 3.76 40.02
CA GLY A 42 6.73 2.56 39.20
C GLY A 42 6.89 2.79 37.69
N TRP A 43 7.57 3.87 37.30
CA TRP A 43 8.04 4.09 35.94
C TRP A 43 9.55 4.26 35.94
N ASP A 44 10.27 3.20 35.56
CA ASP A 44 11.73 3.15 35.68
C ASP A 44 12.47 3.40 34.34
N ASP A 45 13.78 3.18 34.37
CA ASP A 45 14.66 3.32 33.21
C ASP A 45 14.33 2.32 32.10
N ALA A 46 13.91 1.11 32.47
CA ALA A 46 13.53 0.08 31.52
C ALA A 46 12.22 0.44 30.84
N ASP A 47 11.24 0.99 31.57
CA ASP A 47 9.98 1.49 31.01
C ASP A 47 10.25 2.65 30.04
N SER A 48 11.12 3.60 30.44
CA SER A 48 11.51 4.73 29.59
C SER A 48 12.19 4.30 28.29
N LEU A 49 13.08 3.30 28.37
CA LEU A 49 13.75 2.71 27.22
C LEU A 49 12.75 1.95 26.32
N GLN A 50 11.85 1.17 26.92
CA GLN A 50 10.84 0.42 26.19
C GLN A 50 9.88 1.37 25.46
N PHE A 51 9.45 2.45 26.12
CA PHE A 51 8.60 3.47 25.51
C PHE A 51 9.28 4.15 24.31
N ALA A 52 10.57 4.49 24.44
CA ALA A 52 11.37 5.02 23.34
C ALA A 52 11.43 4.04 22.14
N ASN A 53 11.62 2.76 22.42
CA ASN A 53 11.66 1.71 21.40
C ASN A 53 10.29 1.54 20.73
N HIS A 54 9.19 1.61 21.47
CA HIS A 54 7.84 1.55 20.91
C HIS A 54 7.50 2.79 20.06
N ILE A 55 7.99 3.98 20.43
CA ILE A 55 7.90 5.19 19.59
C ILE A 55 8.61 4.95 18.25
N ALA A 56 9.88 4.52 18.30
CA ALA A 56 10.68 4.26 17.11
C ALA A 56 10.06 3.18 16.21
N ALA A 57 9.54 2.09 16.80
CA ALA A 57 8.86 1.03 16.06
C ALA A 57 7.57 1.51 15.37
N ALA A 58 6.76 2.32 16.07
CA ALA A 58 5.54 2.91 15.49
C ALA A 58 5.86 3.90 14.36
N GLU A 59 6.94 4.68 14.49
CA GLU A 59 7.43 5.58 13.44
C GLU A 59 7.93 4.82 12.22
N GLY A 60 8.75 3.78 12.41
CA GLY A 60 9.23 2.92 11.34
C GLY A 60 8.08 2.30 10.55
N THR A 61 7.12 1.68 11.25
CA THR A 61 5.94 1.07 10.61
C THR A 61 5.08 2.09 9.85
N MET A 62 5.02 3.34 10.32
CA MET A 62 4.32 4.42 9.62
C MET A 62 5.07 4.93 8.39
N GLY A 63 6.41 4.96 8.44
CA GLY A 63 7.28 5.26 7.30
C GLY A 63 7.14 4.18 6.23
N ASP A 64 7.31 2.91 6.60
CA ASP A 64 7.18 1.76 5.70
C ASP A 64 5.83 1.78 4.99
N ARG A 65 4.73 2.05 5.70
CA ARG A 65 3.39 2.13 5.10
C ARG A 65 3.22 3.30 4.12
N ALA A 66 3.88 4.43 4.35
CA ALA A 66 3.84 5.54 3.41
C ALA A 66 4.53 5.15 2.09
N ASP A 67 5.65 4.44 2.20
CA ASP A 67 6.39 3.90 1.05
C ASP A 67 5.57 2.79 0.35
N THR A 68 4.98 1.84 1.09
CA THR A 68 4.11 0.80 0.51
C THR A 68 2.87 1.37 -0.15
N SER A 69 2.29 2.47 0.38
CA SER A 69 1.15 3.14 -0.25
C SER A 69 1.57 3.83 -1.56
N SER A 70 2.73 4.48 -1.57
CA SER A 70 3.31 5.05 -2.79
C SER A 70 3.63 3.97 -3.82
N ASP A 71 4.12 2.81 -3.36
CA ASP A 71 4.40 1.65 -4.20
C ASP A 71 3.12 0.99 -4.72
N ALA A 72 2.06 0.91 -3.92
CA ALA A 72 0.75 0.41 -4.38
C ALA A 72 0.15 1.32 -5.45
N ASP A 73 0.27 2.65 -5.28
CA ASP A 73 -0.16 3.62 -6.28
C ASP A 73 0.70 3.54 -7.56
N SER A 74 2.02 3.36 -7.41
CA SER A 74 2.94 3.21 -8.55
C SER A 74 2.70 1.90 -9.31
N LYS A 75 2.43 0.80 -8.61
CA LYS A 75 2.06 -0.50 -9.19
C LYS A 75 0.71 -0.46 -9.89
N THR A 76 -0.28 0.23 -9.32
CA THR A 76 -1.58 0.46 -9.97
C THR A 76 -1.42 1.27 -11.27
N LYS A 77 -0.57 2.31 -11.24
CA LYS A 77 -0.20 3.06 -12.47
C LYS A 77 0.57 2.19 -13.46
N GLY A 78 1.42 1.27 -12.97
CA GLY A 78 2.16 0.29 -13.77
C GLY A 78 1.24 -0.68 -14.51
N GLU A 79 0.21 -1.21 -13.82
CA GLU A 79 -0.82 -2.07 -14.44
C GLU A 79 -1.58 -1.31 -15.53
N GLN A 80 -1.99 -0.08 -15.24
CA GLN A 80 -2.67 0.76 -16.22
C GLN A 80 -1.78 1.06 -17.45
N ALA A 81 -0.50 1.36 -17.24
CA ALA A 81 0.46 1.56 -18.32
C ALA A 81 0.68 0.29 -19.15
N ALA A 82 0.75 -0.89 -18.52
CA ALA A 82 0.87 -2.17 -19.21
C ALA A 82 -0.37 -2.47 -20.06
N LEU A 83 -1.58 -2.24 -19.51
CA LEU A 83 -2.84 -2.37 -20.25
C LEU A 83 -2.92 -1.40 -21.43
N ASP A 84 -2.43 -0.17 -21.27
CA ASP A 84 -2.39 0.80 -22.36
C ASP A 84 -1.37 0.40 -23.45
N GLY A 85 -0.23 -0.18 -23.07
CA GLY A 85 0.71 -0.82 -24.00
C GLY A 85 0.05 -1.91 -24.83
N VAL A 86 -0.71 -2.81 -24.19
CA VAL A 86 -1.48 -3.84 -24.90
C VAL A 86 -2.52 -3.23 -25.85
N LYS A 87 -3.26 -2.20 -25.44
CA LYS A 87 -4.24 -1.52 -26.30
C LYS A 87 -3.58 -0.90 -27.53
N VAL A 88 -2.39 -0.30 -27.37
CA VAL A 88 -1.63 0.28 -28.48
C VAL A 88 -1.20 -0.82 -29.46
N PHE A 89 -0.62 -1.90 -28.95
CA PHE A 89 -0.23 -3.07 -29.74
C PHE A 89 -1.43 -3.64 -30.53
N LEU A 90 -2.53 -3.94 -29.85
CA LEU A 90 -3.74 -4.51 -30.47
C LEU A 90 -4.37 -3.57 -31.50
N ARG A 91 -4.34 -2.26 -31.24
CA ARG A 91 -4.84 -1.25 -32.18
C ARG A 91 -3.98 -1.22 -33.45
N ARG A 92 -2.66 -1.23 -33.33
CA ARG A 92 -1.72 -1.28 -34.46
C ARG A 92 -1.91 -2.57 -35.26
N LEU A 93 -2.01 -3.70 -34.58
CA LEU A 93 -2.27 -5.01 -35.19
C LEU A 93 -3.59 -4.99 -35.98
N ARG A 94 -4.67 -4.47 -35.39
CA ARG A 94 -5.99 -4.34 -36.05
C ARG A 94 -5.95 -3.52 -37.33
N PHE A 95 -5.11 -2.48 -37.40
CA PHE A 95 -4.95 -1.67 -38.62
C PHE A 95 -4.07 -2.35 -39.69
N ALA A 96 -3.07 -3.14 -39.28
CA ALA A 96 -2.19 -3.84 -40.20
C ALA A 96 -2.83 -5.09 -40.83
N LEU A 97 -3.63 -5.83 -40.05
CA LEU A 97 -4.18 -7.14 -40.42
C LEU A 97 -4.94 -7.16 -41.75
N PRO A 98 -5.88 -6.24 -42.06
CA PRO A 98 -6.64 -6.31 -43.31
C PRO A 98 -5.80 -6.21 -44.57
N ARG A 99 -4.65 -5.53 -44.52
CA ARG A 99 -3.72 -5.47 -45.65
C ARG A 99 -2.84 -6.72 -45.70
N VAL A 100 -2.25 -7.10 -44.56
CA VAL A 100 -1.37 -8.27 -44.45
C VAL A 100 -2.07 -9.56 -44.87
N LEU A 101 -3.31 -9.78 -44.40
CA LEU A 101 -4.09 -10.99 -44.72
C LEU A 101 -4.45 -11.06 -46.22
N ARG A 102 -4.71 -9.92 -46.87
CA ARG A 102 -4.96 -9.89 -48.32
C ARG A 102 -3.69 -10.15 -49.14
N SER A 103 -2.54 -9.69 -48.66
CA SER A 103 -1.25 -9.81 -49.35
C SER A 103 -0.55 -11.14 -49.10
N ASN A 104 -0.92 -11.86 -48.03
CA ASN A 104 -0.25 -13.09 -47.60
C ASN A 104 -1.25 -14.23 -47.36
N VAL A 105 -1.99 -14.59 -48.42
CA VAL A 105 -2.99 -15.67 -48.39
C VAL A 105 -2.35 -17.04 -48.12
N ALA A 106 -1.09 -17.24 -48.53
CA ALA A 106 -0.35 -18.49 -48.33
C ALA A 106 -0.04 -18.82 -46.86
N SER A 107 -0.15 -17.83 -45.95
CA SER A 107 0.07 -18.04 -44.52
C SER A 107 -0.98 -18.94 -43.84
N GLY A 108 -2.15 -19.14 -44.47
CA GLY A 108 -3.28 -19.89 -43.90
C GLY A 108 -3.93 -19.23 -42.68
N VAL A 109 -3.49 -18.02 -42.29
CA VAL A 109 -4.05 -17.25 -41.19
C VAL A 109 -5.25 -16.46 -41.69
N THR A 110 -6.37 -16.51 -40.96
CA THR A 110 -7.59 -15.77 -41.30
C THR A 110 -7.90 -14.73 -40.22
N ALA A 111 -8.80 -13.79 -40.53
CA ALA A 111 -9.26 -12.79 -39.56
C ALA A 111 -9.90 -13.42 -38.31
N ALA A 112 -10.45 -14.64 -38.43
CA ALA A 112 -11.03 -15.38 -37.31
C ALA A 112 -10.02 -15.69 -36.21
N ALA A 113 -8.73 -15.85 -36.55
CA ALA A 113 -7.67 -16.06 -35.55
C ALA A 113 -7.52 -14.88 -34.58
N PHE A 114 -7.99 -13.69 -34.96
CA PHE A 114 -7.92 -12.45 -34.19
C PHE A 114 -9.30 -11.96 -33.71
N ALA A 115 -10.35 -12.78 -33.88
CA ALA A 115 -11.67 -12.45 -33.35
C ALA A 115 -11.59 -12.33 -31.82
N VAL A 116 -12.30 -11.37 -31.24
CA VAL A 116 -12.38 -11.17 -29.79
C VAL A 116 -13.79 -11.59 -29.37
N ASP A 117 -13.90 -12.69 -28.64
CA ASP A 117 -15.20 -13.27 -28.26
C ASP A 117 -15.91 -12.43 -27.18
N GLU A 118 -15.13 -11.73 -26.34
CA GLU A 118 -15.64 -10.87 -25.27
C GLU A 118 -14.83 -9.57 -25.13
N PRO A 119 -15.44 -8.44 -24.72
CA PRO A 119 -14.72 -7.19 -24.50
C PRO A 119 -13.58 -7.34 -23.46
N LEU A 120 -12.33 -7.19 -23.91
CA LEU A 120 -11.12 -7.29 -23.08
C LEU A 120 -10.93 -6.14 -22.07
N ARG A 121 -11.90 -5.22 -21.96
CA ARG A 121 -11.67 -3.83 -21.49
C ARG A 121 -11.19 -3.67 -20.06
N ARG A 122 -11.26 -4.69 -19.18
CA ARG A 122 -10.93 -4.56 -17.75
C ARG A 122 -10.37 -5.82 -17.05
N SER A 123 -9.99 -6.86 -17.80
CA SER A 123 -9.48 -8.09 -17.17
C SER A 123 -8.09 -8.42 -17.67
N THR A 124 -7.11 -8.23 -16.80
CA THR A 124 -5.70 -8.58 -17.01
C THR A 124 -5.55 -10.07 -17.39
N PRO A 125 -6.18 -11.04 -16.67
CA PRO A 125 -6.15 -12.45 -17.06
C PRO A 125 -6.74 -12.75 -18.44
N LYS A 126 -7.90 -12.16 -18.79
CA LYS A 126 -8.52 -12.35 -20.11
C LYS A 126 -7.66 -11.78 -21.23
N THR A 127 -7.00 -10.65 -20.96
CA THR A 127 -6.10 -10.00 -21.92
C THR A 127 -4.85 -10.86 -22.17
N ILE A 128 -4.24 -11.41 -21.12
CA ILE A 128 -3.11 -12.35 -21.25
C ILE A 128 -3.52 -13.60 -22.04
N ALA A 129 -4.67 -14.20 -21.72
CA ALA A 129 -5.18 -15.37 -22.44
C ALA A 129 -5.40 -15.08 -23.93
N TYR A 130 -5.92 -13.90 -24.26
CA TYR A 130 -6.09 -13.47 -25.65
C TYR A 130 -4.75 -13.31 -26.37
N LEU A 131 -3.75 -12.67 -25.74
CA LEU A 131 -2.41 -12.51 -26.32
C LEU A 131 -1.74 -13.87 -26.59
N ILE A 132 -1.86 -14.82 -25.66
CA ILE A 132 -1.38 -16.21 -25.85
C ILE A 132 -2.06 -16.85 -27.06
N ARG A 133 -3.38 -16.72 -27.17
CA ARG A 133 -4.15 -17.33 -28.26
C ARG A 133 -3.74 -16.81 -29.64
N ILE A 134 -3.51 -15.50 -29.78
CA ILE A 134 -3.19 -14.91 -31.09
C ILE A 134 -1.70 -15.03 -31.46
N ARG A 135 -0.81 -15.31 -30.48
CA ARG A 135 0.65 -15.38 -30.69
C ARG A 135 1.07 -16.25 -31.89
N PRO A 136 0.59 -17.49 -32.07
CA PRO A 136 1.02 -18.34 -33.20
C PRO A 136 0.63 -17.74 -34.57
N ALA A 137 -0.49 -17.02 -34.63
CA ALA A 137 -0.93 -16.34 -35.84
C ALA A 137 -0.11 -15.09 -36.14
N VAL A 138 0.29 -14.34 -35.10
CA VAL A 138 1.18 -13.18 -35.24
C VAL A 138 2.56 -13.60 -35.73
N GLU A 139 3.12 -14.67 -35.16
CA GLU A 139 4.44 -15.21 -35.54
C GLU A 139 4.50 -15.61 -37.02
N LYS A 140 3.48 -16.30 -37.53
CA LYS A 140 3.38 -16.66 -38.96
C LYS A 140 3.31 -15.45 -39.90
N LEU A 141 2.91 -14.29 -39.39
CA LEU A 141 2.76 -13.06 -40.15
C LEU A 141 3.92 -12.06 -39.95
N ASP A 142 4.94 -12.40 -39.16
CA ASP A 142 5.99 -11.46 -38.76
C ASP A 142 6.66 -10.74 -39.93
N ASP A 143 7.05 -11.48 -40.97
CA ASP A 143 7.72 -10.87 -42.13
C ASP A 143 6.81 -9.89 -42.88
N SER A 144 5.50 -10.15 -42.90
CA SER A 144 4.52 -9.24 -43.49
C SER A 144 4.18 -8.06 -42.56
N LEU A 145 4.25 -8.27 -41.25
CA LEU A 145 3.95 -7.25 -40.23
C LEU A 145 5.13 -6.30 -39.98
N LYS A 146 6.38 -6.68 -40.27
CA LYS A 146 7.58 -5.84 -40.04
C LYS A 146 7.40 -4.38 -40.44
N LYS A 147 6.84 -4.09 -41.61
CA LYS A 147 6.63 -2.70 -42.10
C LYS A 147 5.69 -1.88 -41.22
N HIS A 148 4.75 -2.52 -40.54
CA HIS A 148 3.78 -1.88 -39.64
C HIS A 148 4.31 -1.75 -38.20
N PHE A 149 5.37 -2.48 -37.87
CA PHE A 149 6.03 -2.51 -36.56
C PHE A 149 7.46 -1.94 -36.63
N GLY A 150 7.72 -1.00 -37.56
CA GLY A 150 8.99 -0.28 -37.62
C GLY A 150 10.22 -1.16 -37.92
N GLY A 151 10.04 -2.30 -38.57
CA GLY A 151 11.09 -3.28 -38.85
C GLY A 151 11.26 -4.36 -37.78
N ALA A 152 10.60 -4.23 -36.63
CA ALA A 152 10.61 -5.24 -35.58
C ALA A 152 9.63 -6.39 -35.88
N LYS A 153 9.85 -7.54 -35.23
CA LYS A 153 8.89 -8.67 -35.26
C LYS A 153 7.70 -8.34 -34.36
N ALA A 154 6.49 -8.51 -34.88
CA ALA A 154 5.28 -8.26 -34.12
C ALA A 154 5.09 -9.28 -32.98
N SER A 155 5.57 -10.51 -33.17
CA SER A 155 5.61 -11.55 -32.14
C SER A 155 6.48 -11.16 -30.94
N ALA A 156 7.63 -10.50 -31.19
CA ALA A 156 8.51 -10.03 -30.12
C ALA A 156 7.89 -8.87 -29.33
N GLU A 157 7.21 -7.94 -30.01
CA GLU A 157 6.47 -6.86 -29.34
C GLU A 157 5.29 -7.41 -28.52
N LEU A 158 4.61 -8.45 -29.02
CA LEU A 158 3.58 -9.18 -28.30
C LEU A 158 4.13 -9.82 -27.02
N ASP A 159 5.23 -10.56 -27.11
CA ASP A 159 5.86 -11.23 -25.97
C ASP A 159 6.29 -10.19 -24.92
N ALA A 160 6.78 -9.02 -25.34
CA ALA A 160 7.15 -7.92 -24.44
C ALA A 160 5.94 -7.31 -23.71
N VAL A 161 4.83 -7.00 -24.41
CA VAL A 161 3.64 -6.44 -23.76
C VAL A 161 2.94 -7.46 -22.85
N LYS A 162 2.98 -8.75 -23.21
CA LYS A 162 2.49 -9.84 -22.36
C LYS A 162 3.31 -9.92 -21.06
N ALA A 163 4.64 -9.94 -21.17
CA ALA A 163 5.52 -10.02 -20.00
C ALA A 163 5.35 -8.80 -19.07
N ALA A 164 5.20 -7.60 -19.63
CA ALA A 164 4.93 -6.39 -18.85
C ALA A 164 3.59 -6.49 -18.09
N LEU A 165 2.56 -7.04 -18.73
CA LEU A 165 1.25 -7.21 -18.12
C LEU A 165 1.25 -8.30 -17.03
N GLU A 166 1.92 -9.44 -17.25
CA GLU A 166 2.09 -10.51 -16.24
C GLU A 166 2.85 -10.02 -15.01
N LYS A 167 3.89 -9.21 -15.22
CA LYS A 167 4.65 -8.61 -14.12
C LYS A 167 3.77 -7.67 -13.29
N ALA A 168 2.99 -6.81 -13.94
CA ALA A 168 2.13 -5.85 -13.26
C ALA A 168 1.02 -6.54 -12.43
N ASP A 169 0.42 -7.60 -12.97
CA ASP A 169 -0.57 -8.44 -12.28
C ASP A 169 0.03 -9.07 -11.00
N THR A 170 1.23 -9.65 -11.14
CA THR A 170 1.96 -10.27 -10.01
C THR A 170 2.32 -9.24 -8.93
N ASP A 171 2.79 -8.05 -9.34
CA ASP A 171 3.19 -6.98 -8.42
C ASP A 171 1.99 -6.44 -7.62
N GLN A 172 0.81 -6.36 -8.25
CA GLN A 172 -0.44 -5.91 -7.65
C GLN A 172 -1.03 -6.96 -6.68
N GLU A 173 -1.12 -8.22 -7.08
CA GLU A 173 -1.60 -9.32 -6.22
C GLU A 173 -0.72 -9.44 -4.96
N SER A 174 0.60 -9.32 -5.13
CA SER A 174 1.54 -9.32 -4.01
C SER A 174 1.33 -8.13 -3.06
N ALA A 175 1.01 -6.94 -3.58
CA ALA A 175 0.72 -5.75 -2.78
C ALA A 175 -0.62 -5.87 -2.02
N GLN A 176 -1.65 -6.45 -2.65
CA GLN A 176 -2.95 -6.68 -2.01
C GLN A 176 -2.87 -7.68 -0.86
N ALA A 177 -2.06 -8.74 -1.01
CA ALA A 177 -1.86 -9.74 0.03
C ALA A 177 -1.13 -9.19 1.28
N ALA A 178 -0.25 -8.21 1.13
CA ALA A 178 0.54 -7.62 2.23
C ALA A 178 -0.26 -6.62 3.10
N GLY A 179 -1.21 -5.89 2.51
CA GLY A 179 -1.96 -4.82 3.17
C GLY A 179 -2.70 -5.18 4.47
N PRO A 180 -3.33 -6.37 4.60
CA PRO A 180 -4.00 -6.79 5.84
C PRO A 180 -3.02 -7.00 7.02
N VAL A 181 -1.85 -7.59 6.76
CA VAL A 181 -0.87 -7.92 7.80
C VAL A 181 -0.18 -6.65 8.30
N GLU A 182 0.32 -5.81 7.40
CA GLU A 182 0.96 -4.53 7.75
C GLU A 182 0.01 -3.60 8.51
N THR A 183 -1.28 -3.61 8.15
CA THR A 183 -2.28 -2.84 8.89
C THR A 183 -2.46 -3.35 10.32
N GLN A 184 -2.42 -4.66 10.53
CA GLN A 184 -2.51 -5.22 11.88
C GLN A 184 -1.25 -4.92 12.70
N VAL A 185 -0.05 -5.03 12.11
CA VAL A 185 1.22 -4.67 12.76
C VAL A 185 1.22 -3.20 13.19
N LEU A 186 0.82 -2.28 12.30
CA LEU A 186 0.73 -0.87 12.65
C LEU A 186 -0.29 -0.61 13.77
N ASN A 187 -1.45 -1.26 13.71
CA ASN A 187 -2.44 -1.09 14.77
C ASN A 187 -1.94 -1.65 16.10
N GLU A 188 -1.17 -2.74 16.11
CA GLU A 188 -0.54 -3.27 17.31
C GLU A 188 0.50 -2.29 17.89
N ALA A 189 1.38 -1.75 17.05
CA ALA A 189 2.40 -0.78 17.47
C ALA A 189 1.76 0.46 18.11
N ILE A 190 0.68 0.98 17.51
CA ILE A 190 -0.09 2.09 18.09
C ILE A 190 -0.80 1.67 19.40
N GLY A 191 -1.26 0.41 19.49
CA GLY A 191 -1.84 -0.14 20.71
C GLY A 191 -0.86 -0.19 21.87
N ARG A 192 0.38 -0.64 21.63
CA ARG A 192 1.46 -0.66 22.63
C ARG A 192 1.78 0.74 23.12
N LEU A 193 1.94 1.67 22.18
CA LEU A 193 2.23 3.05 22.51
C LEU A 193 1.15 3.72 23.37
N LEU A 194 -0.12 3.33 23.19
CA LEU A 194 -1.22 3.83 24.03
C LEU A 194 -1.18 3.28 25.46
N GLU A 195 -0.59 2.11 25.69
CA GLU A 195 -0.37 1.56 27.03
C GLU A 195 0.73 2.31 27.74
N ASP A 196 1.88 2.47 27.09
CA ASP A 196 2.98 3.24 27.68
C ASP A 196 2.56 4.68 28.01
N ILE A 197 1.76 5.32 27.14
CA ILE A 197 1.15 6.63 27.41
C ILE A 197 0.25 6.58 28.65
N GLU A 198 -0.53 5.52 28.84
CA GLU A 198 -1.39 5.36 30.02
C GLU A 198 -0.58 5.17 31.29
N ASP A 199 0.49 4.40 31.21
CA ASP A 199 1.36 4.05 32.33
C ASP A 199 2.20 5.24 32.79
N VAL A 200 2.87 5.94 31.87
CA VAL A 200 3.64 7.16 32.21
C VAL A 200 2.74 8.27 32.75
N ILE A 201 1.49 8.38 32.27
CA ILE A 201 0.53 9.34 32.81
C ILE A 201 0.13 8.97 34.24
N ARG A 202 -0.11 7.68 34.52
CA ARG A 202 -0.46 7.22 35.87
C ARG A 202 0.70 7.45 36.84
N ALA A 203 1.92 7.09 36.45
CA ALA A 203 3.12 7.35 37.24
C ALA A 203 3.31 8.84 37.51
N GLY A 204 3.23 9.69 36.47
CA GLY A 204 3.39 11.14 36.63
C GLY A 204 2.30 11.79 37.48
N LYS A 205 1.04 11.37 37.35
CA LYS A 205 -0.03 11.87 38.23
C LYS A 205 0.16 11.44 39.68
N SER A 206 0.69 10.25 39.91
CA SER A 206 0.99 9.78 41.26
C SER A 206 2.19 10.49 41.87
N ALA A 207 3.25 10.71 41.09
CA ALA A 207 4.49 11.36 41.53
C ALA A 207 4.28 12.83 41.92
N PHE A 208 3.36 13.51 41.23
CA PHE A 208 3.06 14.91 41.45
C PHE A 208 1.70 15.13 42.10
N ASP A 209 1.23 14.19 42.92
CA ASP A 209 0.03 14.38 43.71
C ASP A 209 0.20 15.59 44.67
N GLY A 210 -0.81 16.45 44.73
CA GLY A 210 -0.72 17.77 45.39
C GLY A 210 -0.02 18.87 44.58
N GLN A 211 0.62 18.57 43.44
CA GLN A 211 1.26 19.53 42.54
C GLN A 211 0.51 19.65 41.21
N ALA A 212 -0.70 20.23 41.26
CA ALA A 212 -1.65 20.26 40.15
C ALA A 212 -1.06 20.74 38.81
N THR A 213 -0.18 21.73 38.83
CA THR A 213 0.45 22.28 37.60
C THR A 213 1.33 21.26 36.89
N ILE A 214 2.08 20.45 37.63
CA ILE A 214 2.98 19.44 37.04
C ILE A 214 2.18 18.20 36.66
N ALA A 215 1.29 17.73 37.54
CA ALA A 215 0.40 16.60 37.26
C ALA A 215 -0.47 16.84 36.01
N ALA A 216 -0.87 18.08 35.74
CA ALA A 216 -1.63 18.44 34.56
C ALA A 216 -0.86 18.24 33.24
N LYS A 217 0.48 18.25 33.25
CA LYS A 217 1.30 17.99 32.04
C LYS A 217 1.20 16.53 31.58
N PHE A 218 0.97 15.60 32.51
CA PHE A 218 0.77 14.18 32.25
C PHE A 218 -0.68 13.89 31.82
N ASN A 219 -1.01 14.17 30.55
CA ASN A 219 -2.36 14.03 30.00
C ASN A 219 -2.39 13.44 28.58
N LYS A 220 -3.59 13.26 28.01
CA LYS A 220 -3.81 12.75 26.63
C LYS A 220 -4.47 13.77 25.70
N ASP A 221 -4.30 15.06 25.97
CA ASP A 221 -5.10 16.11 25.34
C ASP A 221 -4.88 16.20 23.83
N LEU A 222 -3.68 15.86 23.33
CA LEU A 222 -3.43 15.85 21.88
C LEU A 222 -4.26 14.76 21.19
N ILE A 223 -4.35 13.58 21.80
CA ILE A 223 -5.15 12.46 21.29
C ILE A 223 -6.64 12.81 21.34
N LEU A 224 -7.12 13.34 22.47
CA LEU A 224 -8.54 13.68 22.65
C LEU A 224 -8.98 14.80 21.69
N ARG A 225 -8.15 15.84 21.51
CA ARG A 225 -8.42 16.90 20.53
C ARG A 225 -8.49 16.37 19.10
N ALA A 226 -7.57 15.47 18.71
CA ALA A 226 -7.59 14.88 17.38
C ALA A 226 -8.82 13.98 17.14
N ARG A 227 -9.29 13.26 18.16
CA ARG A 227 -10.53 12.47 18.07
C ARG A 227 -11.78 13.34 17.88
N ARG A 228 -11.87 14.49 18.57
CA ARG A 228 -12.98 15.43 18.42
C ARG A 228 -13.07 15.99 17.00
N ARG A 229 -11.96 16.51 16.47
CA ARG A 229 -11.90 17.03 15.09
C ARG A 229 -12.37 16.00 14.06
N LYS A 230 -11.89 14.76 14.16
CA LYS A 230 -12.32 13.68 13.26
C LYS A 230 -13.81 13.37 13.35
N LYS A 231 -14.43 13.57 14.52
CA LYS A 231 -15.88 13.37 14.69
C LYS A 231 -16.65 14.49 13.99
N ASP A 232 -16.22 15.73 14.20
CA ASP A 232 -16.85 16.91 13.62
C ASP A 232 -16.76 16.87 12.08
N ASP A 233 -15.61 16.48 11.51
CA ASP A 233 -15.42 16.31 10.05
C ASP A 233 -16.37 15.24 9.43
N VAL A 234 -16.73 14.21 10.20
CA VAL A 234 -17.62 13.13 9.74
C VAL A 234 -19.09 13.54 9.83
N GLU A 235 -19.46 14.28 10.87
CA GLU A 235 -20.80 14.86 11.02
C GLU A 235 -21.08 15.91 9.94
N GLU A 236 -20.08 16.69 9.52
CA GLU A 236 -20.20 17.67 8.43
C GLU A 236 -20.29 17.02 7.03
N ALA A 237 -19.70 15.83 6.84
CA ALA A 237 -19.68 15.12 5.57
C ALA A 237 -20.93 14.24 5.28
N THR A 238 -21.85 14.12 6.24
CA THR A 238 -23.05 13.28 6.11
C THR A 238 -24.31 14.16 6.18
N PRO A 239 -24.92 14.54 5.04
CA PRO A 239 -26.15 15.33 5.02
C PRO A 239 -27.39 14.54 5.49
#